data_AF-F8KW84-F1
#
_entry.id   AF-F8KW84-F1
#
_cell.length_a   1.000
_cell.length_b   1.000
_cell.length_c   1.000
_cell.angle_alpha   90.00
_cell.angle_beta   90.00
_cell.angle_gamma   90.00
#
_symmetry.space_group_name_H-M   'P 1'
#
loop_
_entity.id
_entity.type
_entity.pdbx_description
1 polymer ?
#
loop_
_entity_poly.entity_id
_entity_poly.type
_entity_poly.pdbx_seq_one_letter_code
_entity_poly.pdbx_strand_id
1 'polypeptide(L)'
;MILEEKSRLVLTHKDRLLRFGAELIFALCEAKQIEVVLINKGDEASFEEELAQDVLEIITMFSASLYGSRSKKNKKLIEAAKVLIDHDN
;
A
#
# COMPACT_ATOMS: atom_id res chain seq x y z
N MET A 1 -5.48 -23.39 30.57
CA MET A 1 -4.06 -23.28 30.21
C MET A 1 -3.87 -21.86 29.70
N ILE A 2 -3.23 -20.99 30.48
CA ILE A 2 -2.89 -19.65 30.01
C ILE A 2 -1.76 -19.84 28.99
N LEU A 3 -1.99 -19.43 27.75
CA LEU A 3 -0.92 -19.15 26.80
C LEU A 3 -1.21 -17.75 26.28
N GLU A 4 -0.55 -16.75 26.86
CA GLU A 4 -0.46 -15.41 26.27
C GLU A 4 0.37 -15.54 24.98
N GLU A 5 -0.27 -15.91 23.86
CA GLU A 5 0.36 -15.84 22.55
C GLU A 5 0.34 -14.37 22.10
N LYS A 6 1.50 -13.71 22.19
CA LYS A 6 1.71 -12.42 21.55
C LYS A 6 1.55 -12.61 20.04
N SER A 7 0.41 -12.19 19.50
CA SER A 7 0.18 -12.16 18.06
C SER A 7 1.24 -11.27 17.39
N ARG A 8 1.81 -11.71 16.27
CA ARG A 8 2.83 -10.95 15.51
C ARG A 8 2.36 -10.71 14.09
N LEU A 9 2.44 -9.45 13.65
CA LEU A 9 2.18 -9.02 12.28
C LEU A 9 3.49 -8.93 11.52
N VAL A 10 3.68 -9.80 10.53
CA VAL A 10 4.90 -9.83 9.69
C VAL A 10 4.62 -9.15 8.37
N LEU A 11 5.38 -8.09 8.07
CA LEU A 11 5.28 -7.31 6.85
C LEU A 11 6.53 -7.53 6.01
N THR A 12 6.37 -7.84 4.73
CA THR A 12 7.48 -8.02 3.79
C THR A 12 7.95 -6.70 3.20
N HIS A 13 7.04 -5.74 3.04
CA HIS A 13 7.34 -4.38 2.61
C HIS A 13 6.44 -3.41 3.36
N LYS A 14 6.93 -2.19 3.54
CA LYS A 14 6.23 -1.10 4.22
C LYS A 14 4.92 -0.78 3.44
N ASP A 15 4.95 -0.79 2.12
CA ASP A 15 3.89 -0.28 1.23
C ASP A 15 2.51 -0.94 1.28
N ARG A 16 2.40 -2.25 1.51
CA ARG A 16 1.10 -2.94 1.34
C ARG A 16 0.03 -2.57 2.38
N LEU A 17 0.40 -1.86 3.46
CA LEU A 17 -0.52 -1.36 4.49
C LEU A 17 -0.59 0.17 4.56
N LEU A 18 0.40 0.89 4.01
CA LEU A 18 0.78 2.21 4.52
C LEU A 18 0.26 3.42 3.77
N ARG A 19 -0.38 3.23 2.61
CA ARG A 19 -0.76 4.38 1.77
C ARG A 19 -1.82 5.27 2.41
N PHE A 20 -2.80 4.73 3.13
CA PHE A 20 -3.61 5.45 4.12
C PHE A 20 -4.20 4.45 5.14
N GLY A 21 -3.93 4.65 6.44
CA GLY A 21 -4.53 3.84 7.52
C GLY A 21 -3.59 2.88 8.24
N ALA A 22 -2.31 2.77 7.85
CA ALA A 22 -1.38 1.99 8.65
C ALA A 22 -1.08 2.59 10.02
N GLU A 23 -1.14 3.91 10.17
CA GLU A 23 -1.08 4.53 11.50
C GLU A 23 -2.19 3.99 12.41
N LEU A 24 -3.40 3.80 11.87
CA LEU A 24 -4.51 3.18 12.58
C LEU A 24 -4.26 1.69 12.84
N ILE A 25 -3.74 0.94 11.86
CA ILE A 25 -3.40 -0.48 12.00
C ILE A 25 -2.32 -0.66 13.09
N PHE A 26 -1.27 0.17 13.08
CA PHE A 26 -0.18 0.14 14.03
C PHE A 26 -0.62 0.59 15.42
N ALA A 27 -1.45 1.63 15.53
CA ALA A 27 -2.06 2.02 16.80
C ALA A 27 -2.93 0.89 17.38
N LEU A 28 -3.66 0.15 16.54
CA LEU A 28 -4.43 -1.01 16.96
C LEU A 28 -3.52 -2.17 17.40
N CYS A 29 -2.44 -2.43 16.66
CA CYS A 29 -1.43 -3.43 17.03
C CYS A 29 -0.79 -3.09 18.38
N GLU A 30 -0.40 -1.83 18.59
CA GLU A 30 0.15 -1.34 19.85
C GLU A 30 -0.85 -1.53 21.00
N ALA A 31 -2.10 -1.08 20.81
CA ALA A 31 -3.18 -1.25 21.80
C ALA A 31 -3.48 -2.72 22.13
N LYS A 32 -3.16 -3.64 21.23
CA LYS A 32 -3.34 -5.09 21.38
C LYS A 32 -2.04 -5.84 21.71
N GLN A 33 -0.94 -5.12 21.94
CA GLN A 33 0.39 -5.69 22.21
C GLN A 33 0.86 -6.68 21.13
N ILE A 34 0.48 -6.42 19.88
CA ILE A 34 0.87 -7.18 18.70
C ILE A 34 2.23 -6.68 18.23
N GLU A 35 3.22 -7.57 18.15
CA GLU A 35 4.54 -7.25 17.62
C GLU A 35 4.45 -7.04 16.10
N VAL A 36 4.93 -5.90 15.59
CA VAL A 36 5.01 -5.65 14.15
C VAL A 36 6.45 -5.83 13.70
N VAL A 37 6.70 -6.75 12.77
CA VAL A 37 8.05 -7.01 12.25
C VAL A 37 8.10 -6.82 10.74
N LEU A 38 8.97 -5.91 10.30
CA LEU A 38 9.28 -5.66 8.90
C LEU A 38 10.46 -6.54 8.47
N ILE A 39 10.24 -7.45 7.52
CA ILE A 39 11.27 -8.31 6.94
C ILE A 39 11.59 -7.76 5.56
N ASN A 40 12.63 -6.94 5.46
CA ASN A 40 13.09 -6.40 4.18
C ASN A 40 13.74 -7.53 3.36
N LYS A 41 13.16 -7.88 2.21
CA LYS A 41 13.75 -8.82 1.25
C LYS A 41 13.47 -8.36 -0.18
N GLY A 42 14.39 -7.59 -0.73
CA GLY A 42 14.43 -7.18 -2.13
C GLY A 42 15.25 -5.91 -2.31
N ASP A 43 15.72 -5.67 -3.53
CA ASP A 43 16.33 -4.40 -3.93
C ASP A 43 15.39 -3.25 -3.52
N GLU A 44 15.90 -2.30 -2.75
CA GLU A 44 15.12 -1.13 -2.34
C GLU A 44 14.80 -0.33 -3.60
N ALA A 45 13.51 -0.19 -3.92
CA ALA A 45 13.05 0.73 -4.93
C ALA A 45 13.55 2.13 -4.57
N SER A 46 13.90 2.93 -5.57
CA SER A 46 14.21 4.34 -5.34
C SER A 46 13.00 5.05 -4.72
N PHE A 47 13.26 6.14 -4.00
CA PHE A 47 12.20 6.97 -3.43
C PHE A 47 11.23 7.46 -4.52
N GLU A 48 11.75 7.77 -5.70
CA GLU A 48 10.99 8.17 -6.87
C GLU A 48 10.05 7.06 -7.34
N GLU A 49 10.51 5.81 -7.41
CA GLU A 49 9.69 4.64 -7.77
C GLU A 49 8.61 4.35 -6.71
N GLU A 50 8.92 4.48 -5.42
CA GLU A 50 7.95 4.34 -4.34
C GLU A 50 6.84 5.40 -4.46
N LEU A 51 7.23 6.67 -4.65
CA LEU A 51 6.30 7.80 -4.79
C LEU A 51 5.42 7.68 -6.04
N ALA A 52 6.01 7.31 -7.17
CA ALA A 52 5.31 7.01 -8.41
C ALA A 52 4.22 5.96 -8.20
N GLN A 53 4.56 4.88 -7.51
CA GLN A 53 3.64 3.81 -7.22
C GLN A 53 2.53 4.30 -6.27
N ASP A 54 2.83 5.14 -5.27
CA ASP A 54 1.87 5.69 -4.29
C ASP A 54 0.79 6.48 -5.01
N VAL A 55 1.21 7.39 -5.88
CA VAL A 55 0.31 8.23 -6.68
C VAL A 55 -0.57 7.37 -7.59
N LEU A 56 -0.01 6.33 -8.21
CA LEU A 56 -0.77 5.43 -9.08
C LEU A 56 -1.90 4.69 -8.33
N GLU A 57 -1.66 4.23 -7.10
CA GLU A 57 -2.72 3.59 -6.31
C GLU A 57 -3.79 4.58 -5.84
N ILE A 58 -3.41 5.80 -5.48
CA ILE A 58 -4.38 6.87 -5.17
C ILE A 58 -5.29 7.10 -6.36
N ILE A 59 -4.72 7.29 -7.54
CA ILE A 59 -5.48 7.47 -8.79
C ILE A 59 -6.39 6.26 -9.03
N THR A 60 -5.89 5.03 -8.84
CA THR A 60 -6.66 3.78 -8.98
C THR A 60 -7.87 3.71 -8.05
N MET A 61 -7.70 4.09 -6.78
CA MET A 61 -8.78 4.06 -5.80
C MET A 61 -9.86 5.09 -6.14
N PHE A 62 -9.46 6.33 -6.42
CA PHE A 62 -10.40 7.40 -6.74
C PHE A 62 -11.09 7.20 -8.09
N SER A 63 -10.40 6.69 -9.10
CA SER A 63 -10.99 6.42 -10.42
C SER A 63 -12.02 5.28 -10.34
N ALA A 64 -11.76 4.24 -9.54
CA ALA A 64 -12.71 3.17 -9.28
C ALA A 64 -13.93 3.67 -8.51
N SER A 65 -13.75 4.56 -7.54
CA SER A 65 -14.84 5.19 -6.78
C SER A 65 -15.71 6.09 -7.67
N LEU A 66 -15.09 6.95 -8.49
CA LEU A 66 -15.78 7.93 -9.33
C LEU A 66 -16.48 7.31 -10.54
N TYR A 67 -15.86 6.32 -11.18
CA TYR A 67 -16.33 5.79 -12.46
C TYR A 67 -16.80 4.33 -12.39
N GLY A 68 -16.56 3.65 -11.27
CA GLY A 68 -16.75 2.21 -11.14
C GLY A 68 -15.53 1.43 -11.65
N SER A 69 -15.12 0.42 -10.89
CA SER A 69 -13.90 -0.39 -11.16
C SER A 69 -13.87 -1.03 -12.56
N ARG A 70 -15.04 -1.37 -13.12
CA ARG A 70 -15.17 -1.99 -14.46
C ARG A 70 -15.41 -1.00 -15.61
N SER A 71 -15.51 0.29 -15.32
CA SER A 71 -15.80 1.30 -16.34
C SER A 71 -14.67 1.42 -17.36
N LYS A 72 -15.06 1.64 -18.63
CA LYS A 72 -14.10 1.96 -19.71
C LYS A 72 -13.31 3.23 -19.38
N LYS A 73 -13.92 4.20 -18.69
CA LYS A 73 -13.27 5.45 -18.28
C LYS A 73 -12.22 5.20 -17.19
N ASN A 74 -12.51 4.30 -16.24
CA ASN A 74 -11.54 3.85 -15.23
C ASN A 74 -10.30 3.25 -15.90
N LYS A 75 -10.48 2.27 -16.81
CA LYS A 75 -9.38 1.62 -17.52
C LYS A 75 -8.48 2.62 -18.26
N LYS A 76 -9.09 3.52 -19.05
CA LYS A 76 -8.35 4.53 -19.83
C LYS A 76 -7.53 5.47 -18.94
N LEU A 77 -8.09 5.90 -17.82
CA LEU A 77 -7.41 6.82 -16.91
C LEU A 77 -6.20 6.15 -16.26
N ILE A 78 -6.34 4.89 -15.85
CA ILE A 78 -5.24 4.12 -15.24
C ILE A 78 -4.14 3.78 -16.24
N GLU A 79 -4.49 3.43 -17.46
CA GLU A 79 -3.51 3.25 -18.54
C GLU A 79 -2.74 4.54 -18.81
N ALA A 80 -3.42 5.69 -18.90
CA ALA A 80 -2.77 6.98 -19.10
C ALA A 80 -1.85 7.36 -17.92
N ALA A 81 -2.28 7.13 -16.68
CA ALA A 81 -1.48 7.41 -15.50
C ALA A 81 -0.20 6.57 -15.46
N LYS A 82 -0.27 5.28 -15.80
CA LYS A 82 0.92 4.40 -15.87
C LYS A 82 1.93 4.91 -16.89
N VAL A 83 1.48 5.24 -18.10
CA VAL A 83 2.35 5.73 -19.17
C VAL A 83 3.08 7.01 -18.77
N LEU A 84 2.41 7.92 -18.05
CA LEU A 84 3.02 9.17 -17.60
C LEU A 84 4.08 8.95 -16.52
N ILE A 85 3.85 7.97 -15.63
CA ILE A 85 4.74 7.67 -14.51
C ILE A 85 5.96 6.87 -14.96
N ASP A 86 5.80 5.95 -15.91
CA ASP A 86 6.90 5.13 -16.45
C ASP A 86 7.86 5.94 -17.36
N HIS A 87 7.47 7.14 -17.81
CA HIS A 87 8.29 7.97 -18.72
C HIS A 87 9.33 8.87 -18.04
N ASP A 88 9.30 8.98 -16.71
CA ASP A 88 10.25 9.81 -15.93
C ASP A 88 11.45 9.00 -15.37
N ASN A 89 11.57 7.71 -15.71
CA ASN A 89 12.70 6.83 -15.37
C ASN A 89 13.70 6.64 -16.52
#